data_AF-A0A0Q5TMQ3-F1
#
_entry.id   AF-A0A0Q5TMQ3-F1
#
_cell.length_a   1.000
_cell.length_b   1.000
_cell.length_c   1.000
_cell.angle_alpha   90.00
_cell.angle_beta   90.00
_cell.angle_gamma   90.00
#
_symmetry.space_group_name_H-M   'P 1'
#
loop_
_entity.id
_entity.type
_entity.pdbx_description
1 polymer ?
#
loop_
_entity_poly.entity_id
_entity_poly.type
_entity_poly.pdbx_seq_one_letter_code
_entity_poly.pdbx_strand_id
1 'polypeptide(L)' 'MSQKITLNHDDEFIYVAEEQDRNYWAARLGVSIETLKSAIRASRSTALESVKNYLSEKGKVIYSE' A
#
# COMPACT_ATOMS: atom_id res chain seq x y z
N MET A 1 -7.79 -3.14 -29.86
CA MET A 1 -6.80 -2.67 -28.86
C MET A 1 -6.72 -3.73 -27.79
N SER A 2 -5.73 -4.60 -27.86
CA SER A 2 -5.58 -5.72 -26.92
C SER A 2 -4.95 -5.18 -25.64
N GLN A 3 -5.74 -5.04 -24.59
CA GLN A 3 -5.24 -4.70 -23.26
C GLN A 3 -4.34 -5.85 -22.80
N LYS A 4 -3.02 -5.69 -22.92
CA LYS A 4 -2.05 -6.59 -22.29
C LYS A 4 -2.17 -6.37 -20.78
N ILE A 5 -2.94 -7.22 -20.12
CA ILE A 5 -2.91 -7.32 -18.68
C ILE A 5 -1.62 -8.08 -18.35
N THR A 6 -0.51 -7.36 -18.24
CA THR A 6 0.71 -7.90 -17.64
C THR A 6 0.40 -8.06 -16.16
N LEU A 7 -0.14 -9.22 -15.78
CA LEU A 7 -0.20 -9.65 -14.39
C LEU A 7 1.26 -9.89 -13.97
N ASN A 8 1.93 -8.82 -13.56
CA ASN A 8 3.24 -8.92 -12.92
C ASN A 8 3.03 -9.79 -11.68
N HIS A 9 3.72 -10.93 -11.61
CA HIS A 9 3.55 -11.93 -10.53
C HIS A 9 3.98 -11.43 -9.14
N ASP A 10 4.31 -10.14 -9.01
CA ASP A 10 4.78 -9.44 -7.81
C ASP A 10 3.81 -8.35 -7.33
N ASP A 11 2.60 -8.27 -7.90
CA ASP A 11 1.60 -7.30 -7.47
C ASP A 11 1.05 -7.72 -6.09
N GLU A 12 1.71 -7.26 -5.03
CA GLU A 12 1.24 -7.41 -3.66
C GLU A 12 0.08 -6.43 -3.43
N PHE A 13 -1.05 -6.94 -2.95
CA PHE A 13 -2.21 -6.11 -2.61
C PHE A 13 -2.38 -6.00 -1.10
N ILE A 14 -2.67 -4.79 -0.63
CA ILE A 14 -2.97 -4.51 0.76
C ILE A 14 -4.42 -4.95 1.02
N TYR A 15 -4.55 -6.01 1.81
CA TYR A 15 -5.84 -6.46 2.34
C TYR A 15 -6.10 -5.78 3.69
N VAL A 16 -7.30 -5.24 3.88
CA VAL A 16 -7.68 -4.51 5.11
C VAL A 16 -9.03 -4.95 5.68
N ALA A 17 -9.48 -6.17 5.33
CA ALA A 17 -10.76 -6.68 5.78
C ALA A 17 -10.74 -6.96 7.29
N GLU A 18 -9.67 -7.57 7.80
CA GLU A 18 -9.55 -7.89 9.22
C GLU A 18 -8.63 -6.90 9.95
N GLU A 19 -8.77 -6.85 11.27
CA GLU A 19 -7.90 -6.04 12.12
C GLU A 19 -6.44 -6.50 12.04
N GLN A 20 -6.22 -7.81 11.98
CA GLN A 20 -4.89 -8.39 11.88
C GLN A 20 -4.18 -7.96 10.59
N ASP A 21 -4.87 -7.97 9.45
CA ASP A 21 -4.27 -7.53 8.18
C ASP A 21 -3.90 -6.05 8.21
N ARG A 22 -4.80 -5.22 8.74
CA ARG A 22 -4.55 -3.77 8.88
C ARG A 22 -3.32 -3.51 9.73
N ASN A 23 -3.20 -4.23 10.85
CA ASN A 23 -2.06 -4.09 11.75
C ASN A 23 -0.76 -4.60 11.08
N TYR A 24 -0.82 -5.74 10.38
CA TYR A 24 0.30 -6.29 9.62
C TYR A 24 0.81 -5.31 8.57
N TRP A 25 -0.06 -4.77 7.72
CA TRP A 25 0.33 -3.85 6.66
C TRP A 25 0.80 -2.50 7.19
N ALA A 26 0.16 -2.00 8.26
CA ALA A 26 0.57 -0.78 8.94
C ALA A 26 2.00 -0.93 9.51
N ALA A 27 2.27 -2.03 10.23
CA ALA A 27 3.60 -2.35 10.75
C ALA A 27 4.62 -2.56 9.62
N ARG A 28 4.27 -3.29 8.56
CA ARG A 28 5.14 -3.57 7.41
C ARG A 28 5.52 -2.30 6.65
N LEU A 29 4.63 -1.32 6.58
CA LEU A 29 4.86 -0.01 5.95
C LEU A 29 5.46 1.02 6.92
N GLY A 30 5.59 0.69 8.21
CA GLY A 30 6.08 1.62 9.23
C GLY A 30 5.14 2.79 9.51
N VAL A 31 3.84 2.64 9.23
CA VAL A 31 2.84 3.71 9.39
C VAL A 31 1.71 3.28 10.33
N SER A 32 0.95 4.22 10.87
CA SER A 32 -0.25 3.91 11.65
C SER A 32 -1.40 3.41 10.74
N ILE A 33 -2.31 2.61 11.30
CA ILE A 33 -3.49 2.07 10.58
C ILE A 33 -4.34 3.19 9.95
N GLU A 34 -4.44 4.36 10.60
CA GLU A 34 -5.13 5.54 10.06
C GLU A 34 -4.44 6.10 8.82
N THR A 35 -3.09 6.15 8.84
CA THR A 35 -2.28 6.60 7.71
C THR A 35 -2.39 5.62 6.55
N LEU A 36 -2.40 4.30 6.82
CA LEU A 36 -2.65 3.27 5.81
C LEU A 36 -4.01 3.45 5.12
N LYS A 37 -5.09 3.62 5.89
CA LYS A 37 -6.44 3.85 5.34
C LYS A 37 -6.52 5.14 4.51
N SER A 38 -5.89 6.21 5.00
CA SER A 38 -5.82 7.49 4.28
C SER A 38 -5.06 7.34 2.97
N ALA A 39 -3.93 6.62 2.98
CA ALA A 39 -3.12 6.37 1.80
C ALA A 39 -3.87 5.57 0.74
N ILE A 40 -4.52 4.45 1.11
CA ILE A 40 -5.36 3.66 0.18
C ILE A 40 -6.46 4.53 -0.44
N ARG A 41 -7.07 5.40 0.36
CA ARG A 41 -8.12 6.31 -0.13
C ARG A 41 -7.58 7.38 -1.07
N ALA A 42 -6.37 7.90 -0.80
CA ALA A 42 -5.72 8.92 -1.60
C ALA A 42 -5.16 8.37 -2.92
N SER A 43 -4.53 7.19 -2.88
CA SER A 43 -4.04 6.46 -4.06
C SER A 43 -5.17 5.84 -4.88
N ARG A 44 -6.38 5.74 -4.31
CA ARG A 44 -7.56 5.06 -4.88
C ARG A 44 -7.24 3.63 -5.34
N SER A 45 -6.23 3.01 -4.72
CA SER A 45 -5.65 1.74 -5.11
C SER A 45 -5.23 0.96 -3.87
N THR A 46 -5.47 -0.35 -3.87
CA THR A 46 -4.99 -1.28 -2.84
C THR A 46 -3.67 -1.95 -3.22
N ALA A 47 -3.12 -1.66 -4.40
CA ALA A 47 -1.80 -2.13 -4.79
C ALA A 47 -0.73 -1.56 -3.83
N LEU A 48 0.12 -2.44 -3.30
CA LEU A 48 1.16 -2.09 -2.34
C LEU A 48 2.10 -1.03 -2.90
N GLU A 49 2.51 -1.17 -4.16
CA GLU A 49 3.37 -0.20 -4.83
C GLU A 49 2.74 1.20 -4.88
N SER A 50 1.46 1.28 -5.22
CA SER A 50 0.73 2.54 -5.32
C SER A 50 0.62 3.25 -3.95
N VAL A 51 0.36 2.47 -2.90
CA VAL A 51 0.33 2.98 -1.52
C VAL A 51 1.73 3.36 -1.01
N LYS A 52 2.75 2.53 -1.28
CA LYS A 52 4.15 2.84 -0.95
C LYS A 52 4.61 4.11 -1.64
N ASN A 53 4.31 4.28 -2.92
CA ASN A 53 4.67 5.47 -3.68
C ASN A 53 4.03 6.71 -3.05
N TYR A 54 2.72 6.67 -2.77
CA TYR A 54 2.03 7.78 -2.10
C TYR A 54 2.64 8.11 -0.73
N LEU A 55 2.93 7.09 0.08
CA LEU A 55 3.53 7.29 1.41
C LEU A 55 4.96 7.84 1.32
N SER A 56 5.72 7.40 0.32
CA SER A 56 7.08 7.89 0.04
C SER A 56 7.06 9.36 -0.42
N GLU A 57 6.17 9.72 -1.35
CA GLU A 57 5.96 11.11 -1.78
C GLU A 57 5.55 12.04 -0.63
N LYS A 58 4.87 11.50 0.39
CA LYS A 58 4.48 12.24 1.60
C LYS A 58 5.57 12.26 2.68
N GLY A 59 6.74 11.65 2.47
CA GLY A 59 7.81 11.53 3.46
C GLY A 59 7.39 10.75 4.71
N LYS A 60 6.39 9.87 4.59
CA LYS A 60 5.80 9.10 5.69
C LYS A 60 6.42 7.71 5.86
N VAL A 61 7.22 7.26 4.89
CA VAL A 61 7.97 6.00 4.97
C VAL A 61 9.40 6.33 5.39
N ILE A 62 9.80 5.84 6.56
CA ILE A 62 11.20 5.83 6.97
C ILE A 62 11.82 4.57 6.37
N TYR A 63 12.46 4.67 5.21
CA TYR A 63 13.43 3.66 4.82
C TYR A 63 14.66 3.91 5.69
N SER A 64 14.85 3.07 6.71
CA SER A 64 16.13 2.98 7.40
C SER A 64 17.07 2.18 6.48
N GLU A 65 18.04 2.87 5.86
CA GLU A 65 19.22 2.24 5.25
C GLU A 65 20.10 1.55 6.29
#